data_AF-A0A7R9WSZ9-F1
#
_entry.id   AF-A0A7R9WSZ9-F1
#
_cell.length_a   1.000
_cell.length_b   1.000
_cell.length_c   1.000
_cell.angle_alpha   90.00
_cell.angle_beta   90.00
_cell.angle_gamma   90.00
#
_symmetry.space_group_name_H-M   'P 1'
#
loop_
_entity.id
_entity.type
_entity.pdbx_description
1 polymer ?
#
loop_
_entity_poly.entity_id
_entity_poly.type
_entity_poly.pdbx_seq_one_letter_code
_entity_poly.pdbx_strand_id
1 'polypeptide(L)'
;QNKRKQHSDAIRSFGEALDLQRGIMGHDHPRVIATLDNLGYSYSKGKNYQQALSCYREMLTAQISNNNNTFTQECCVTLQKQNYMHIKLRDIDGAIDHTKRALAMLYATANQEQQQQHGSSAFSSASSTTTASTTSSNSNSNPVLETTEQILSDLLLKRIKKQRSKKGCGKGCF
;
A
#
# COMPACT_ATOMS: atom_id res chain seq x y z
N GLN A 1 7.38 26.84 20.55
CA GLN A 1 8.38 27.15 19.50
C GLN A 1 9.41 26.02 19.31
N ASN A 2 9.73 25.21 20.34
CA ASN A 2 10.77 24.17 20.27
C ASN A 2 10.51 23.04 19.24
N LYS A 3 9.26 22.56 19.09
CA LYS A 3 8.94 21.40 18.23
C LYS A 3 9.24 21.62 16.74
N ARG A 4 8.97 22.81 16.20
CA ARG A 4 9.23 23.12 14.77
C ARG A 4 10.73 23.13 14.44
N LYS A 5 11.55 23.60 15.38
CA LYS A 5 13.01 23.63 15.24
C LYS A 5 13.60 22.21 15.29
N GLN A 6 13.11 21.39 16.22
CA GLN A 6 13.49 19.99 16.34
C GLN A 6 13.16 19.17 15.07
N HIS A 7 12.02 19.42 14.42
CA HIS A 7 11.68 18.71 13.18
C HIS A 7 12.56 19.13 11.99
N SER A 8 12.96 20.40 11.92
CA SER A 8 13.86 20.88 10.85
C SER A 8 15.28 20.33 11.02
N ASP A 9 15.80 20.28 12.25
CA ASP A 9 17.09 19.67 12.55
C ASP A 9 17.09 18.16 12.27
N ALA A 10 15.97 17.47 12.59
CA ALA A 10 15.78 16.06 12.27
C ALA A 10 15.75 15.81 10.76
N ILE A 11 15.02 16.62 9.99
CA ILE A 11 14.98 16.52 8.52
C ILE A 11 16.38 16.63 7.93
N ARG A 12 17.19 17.59 8.39
CA ARG A 12 18.57 17.77 7.91
C ARG A 12 19.43 16.55 8.24
N SER A 13 19.40 16.09 9.49
CA SER A 13 20.20 14.96 9.96
C SER A 13 19.84 13.66 9.23
N PHE A 14 18.54 13.41 9.01
CA PHE A 14 18.08 12.23 8.25
C PHE A 14 18.37 12.35 6.75
N GLY A 15 18.36 13.56 6.17
CA GLY A 15 18.77 13.80 4.79
C GLY A 15 20.24 13.45 4.56
N GLU A 16 21.14 13.97 5.40
CA GLU A 16 22.58 13.66 5.35
C GLU A 16 22.84 12.15 5.54
N ALA A 17 22.13 11.53 6.48
CA ALA A 17 22.24 10.07 6.70
C ALA A 17 21.73 9.27 5.49
N LEU A 18 20.66 9.72 4.84
CA LEU A 18 20.09 9.05 3.68
C LEU A 18 21.07 9.06 2.51
N ASP A 19 21.72 10.20 2.25
CA ASP A 19 22.69 10.34 1.16
C ASP A 19 23.92 9.43 1.38
N LEU A 20 24.44 9.39 2.61
CA LEU A 20 25.54 8.48 2.96
C LEU A 20 25.13 7.00 2.84
N GLN A 21 23.94 6.64 3.35
CA GLN A 21 23.46 5.27 3.28
C GLN A 21 23.20 4.83 1.84
N ARG A 22 22.68 5.71 0.98
CA ARG A 22 22.51 5.45 -0.46
C ARG A 22 23.85 5.19 -1.15
N GLY A 23 24.88 5.96 -0.80
CA GLY A 23 26.22 5.80 -1.37
C GLY A 23 26.93 4.51 -0.95
N ILE A 24 26.69 4.02 0.27
CA ILE A 24 27.39 2.85 0.83
C ILE A 24 26.61 1.55 0.58
N MET A 25 25.29 1.58 0.76
CA MET A 25 24.46 0.38 0.88
C MET A 25 23.50 0.17 -0.29
N GLY A 26 23.40 1.13 -1.22
CA GLY A 26 22.40 1.11 -2.29
C GLY A 26 21.00 1.51 -1.80
N HIS A 27 20.04 1.58 -2.73
CA HIS A 27 18.74 2.21 -2.48
C HIS A 27 17.72 1.28 -1.80
N ASP A 28 17.94 -0.03 -1.90
CA ASP A 28 16.99 -1.06 -1.48
C ASP A 28 17.26 -1.57 -0.06
N HIS A 29 18.37 -1.13 0.54
CA HIS A 29 18.80 -1.63 1.84
C HIS A 29 17.79 -1.26 2.94
N PRO A 30 17.43 -2.17 3.86
CA PRO A 30 16.46 -1.91 4.94
C PRO A 30 16.76 -0.66 5.79
N ARG A 31 18.05 -0.32 5.95
CA ARG A 31 18.47 0.89 6.64
C ARG A 31 18.06 2.18 5.92
N VAL A 32 18.10 2.19 4.58
CA VAL A 32 17.63 3.33 3.76
C VAL A 32 16.12 3.49 3.90
N ILE A 33 15.37 2.37 3.89
CA ILE A 33 13.92 2.35 4.10
C ILE A 33 13.56 2.92 5.49
N ALA A 34 14.26 2.50 6.55
CA ALA A 34 14.04 3.02 7.89
C ALA A 34 14.32 4.53 7.99
N THR A 35 15.38 5.03 7.33
CA THR A 35 15.68 6.47 7.29
C THR A 35 14.61 7.26 6.53
N LEU A 36 14.10 6.73 5.41
CA LEU A 36 12.99 7.34 4.66
C LEU A 36 11.71 7.44 5.50
N ASP A 37 11.41 6.44 6.33
CA ASP A 37 10.25 6.45 7.22
C ASP A 37 10.36 7.58 8.26
N ASN A 38 11.53 7.69 8.90
CA ASN A 38 11.79 8.73 9.88
C ASN A 38 11.76 10.14 9.28
N LEU A 39 12.25 10.28 8.04
CA LEU A 39 12.20 11.51 7.27
C LEU A 39 10.73 11.89 6.94
N GLY A 40 9.94 10.93 6.45
CA GLY A 40 8.52 11.12 6.16
C GLY A 40 7.69 11.49 7.39
N TYR A 41 7.98 10.87 8.54
CA TYR A 41 7.37 11.21 9.81
C TYR A 41 7.71 12.65 10.25
N SER A 42 8.99 13.03 10.14
CA SER A 42 9.47 14.36 10.50
C SER A 42 8.81 15.44 9.64
N TYR A 43 8.68 15.21 8.33
CA TYR A 43 7.93 16.09 7.42
C TYR A 43 6.44 16.18 7.78
N SER A 44 5.80 15.05 8.11
CA SER A 44 4.40 15.03 8.55
C SER A 44 4.18 15.89 9.80
N LYS A 45 5.08 15.81 10.79
CA LYS A 45 5.05 16.66 11.98
C LYS A 45 5.37 18.13 11.68
N GLY A 46 6.21 18.38 10.69
CA GLY A 46 6.47 19.69 10.12
C GLY A 46 5.28 20.31 9.36
N LYS A 47 4.19 19.56 9.15
CA LYS A 47 3.05 19.88 8.26
C LYS A 47 3.42 19.96 6.77
N ASN A 48 4.58 19.43 6.39
CA ASN A 48 5.04 19.34 5.01
C ASN A 48 4.59 18.01 4.39
N TYR A 49 3.27 17.85 4.22
CA TYR A 49 2.70 16.56 3.82
C TYR A 49 3.09 16.12 2.41
N GLN A 50 3.35 17.06 1.49
CA GLN A 50 3.83 16.73 0.13
C GLN A 50 5.23 16.10 0.15
N GLN A 51 6.14 16.63 0.98
CA GLN A 51 7.48 16.07 1.14
C GLN A 51 7.40 14.68 1.81
N ALA A 52 6.53 14.52 2.81
CA ALA A 52 6.28 13.23 3.43
C ALA A 52 5.77 12.18 2.42
N LEU A 53 4.87 12.56 1.50
CA LEU A 53 4.41 11.69 0.42
C LEU A 53 5.55 11.25 -0.51
N SER A 54 6.48 12.14 -0.86
CA SER A 54 7.65 11.76 -1.68
C SER A 54 8.50 10.71 -0.96
N CYS A 55 8.78 10.92 0.33
CA CYS A 55 9.54 9.96 1.14
C CYS A 55 8.87 8.58 1.18
N TYR A 56 7.56 8.54 1.42
CA TYR A 56 6.82 7.27 1.45
C TYR A 56 6.69 6.62 0.07
N ARG A 57 6.71 7.39 -1.02
CA ARG A 57 6.72 6.84 -2.39
C ARG A 57 8.06 6.18 -2.69
N GLU A 58 9.16 6.85 -2.38
CA GLU A 58 10.52 6.30 -2.51
C GLU A 58 10.71 5.06 -1.64
N MET A 59 10.15 5.07 -0.42
CA MET A 59 10.17 3.92 0.48
C MET A 59 9.43 2.72 -0.13
N LEU A 60 8.26 2.94 -0.73
CA LEU A 60 7.49 1.87 -1.39
C LEU A 60 8.27 1.27 -2.57
N THR A 61 8.94 2.09 -3.38
CA THR A 61 9.77 1.59 -4.49
C THR A 61 10.95 0.77 -4.02
N ALA A 62 11.64 1.20 -2.94
CA ALA A 62 12.75 0.46 -2.35
C ALA A 62 12.29 -0.88 -1.73
N GLN A 63 11.12 -0.89 -1.06
CA GLN A 63 10.53 -2.11 -0.51
C GLN A 63 10.18 -3.15 -1.60
N ILE A 64 9.66 -2.69 -2.73
CA ILE A 64 9.32 -3.56 -3.87
C ILE A 64 10.59 -4.12 -4.51
N SER A 65 11.61 -3.28 -4.72
CA SER A 65 12.89 -3.70 -5.28
C SER A 65 13.62 -4.73 -4.40
N ASN A 66 13.64 -4.51 -3.08
CA ASN A 66 14.28 -5.42 -2.13
C ASN A 66 13.62 -6.81 -2.07
N ASN A 67 12.32 -6.90 -2.35
CA ASN A 67 11.55 -8.14 -2.24
C ASN A 67 11.36 -8.87 -3.60
N ASN A 68 12.26 -8.69 -4.57
CA ASN A 68 12.12 -9.27 -5.92
C ASN A 68 10.76 -8.92 -6.58
N ASN A 69 10.30 -7.69 -6.41
CA ASN A 69 8.98 -7.24 -6.89
C ASN A 69 7.79 -7.96 -6.22
N THR A 70 8.03 -8.66 -5.10
CA THR A 70 7.00 -9.30 -4.30
C THR A 70 6.41 -8.30 -3.33
N PHE A 71 5.09 -8.21 -3.33
CA PHE A 71 4.35 -7.30 -2.49
C PHE A 71 4.15 -7.89 -1.09
N THR A 72 4.88 -7.33 -0.10
CA THR A 72 4.86 -7.79 1.29
C THR A 72 3.92 -6.93 2.16
N GLN A 73 3.63 -7.41 3.38
CA GLN A 73 2.84 -6.67 4.37
C GLN A 73 3.41 -5.28 4.67
N GLU A 74 4.72 -5.08 4.52
CA GLU A 74 5.38 -3.79 4.73
C GLU A 74 4.89 -2.72 3.73
N CYS A 75 4.60 -3.12 2.49
CA CYS A 75 4.04 -2.23 1.46
C CYS A 75 2.64 -1.72 1.86
N CYS A 76 1.83 -2.55 2.53
CA CYS A 76 0.50 -2.15 3.03
C CYS A 76 0.61 -1.06 4.09
N VAL A 77 1.57 -1.17 5.02
CA VAL A 77 1.83 -0.14 6.03
C VAL A 77 2.27 1.18 5.37
N THR A 78 3.10 1.11 4.34
CA THR A 78 3.52 2.28 3.57
C THR A 78 2.35 2.96 2.85
N LEU A 79 1.47 2.18 2.22
CA LEU A 79 0.26 2.70 1.57
C LEU A 79 -0.71 3.34 2.57
N GLN A 80 -0.83 2.79 3.79
CA GLN A 80 -1.61 3.41 4.86
C GLN A 80 -1.02 4.75 5.30
N LYS A 81 0.31 4.86 5.40
CA LYS A 81 1.00 6.13 5.71
C LYS A 81 0.74 7.18 4.61
N GLN A 82 0.78 6.78 3.33
CA GLN A 82 0.43 7.65 2.20
C GLN A 82 -1.04 8.09 2.26
N ASN A 83 -1.99 7.17 2.48
CA ASN A 83 -3.41 7.49 2.69
C ASN A 83 -3.60 8.53 3.78
N TYR A 84 -2.92 8.37 4.93
CA TYR A 84 -2.99 9.33 6.02
C TYR A 84 -2.47 10.71 5.59
N MET A 85 -1.42 10.80 4.76
CA MET A 85 -0.95 12.09 4.22
C MET A 85 -1.99 12.73 3.28
N HIS A 86 -2.62 11.96 2.40
CA HIS A 86 -3.67 12.46 1.50
C HIS A 86 -4.88 13.01 2.27
N ILE A 87 -5.30 12.33 3.34
CA ILE A 87 -6.33 12.82 4.26
C ILE A 87 -5.93 14.17 4.88
N LYS A 88 -4.66 14.32 5.29
CA LYS A 88 -4.15 15.59 5.83
C LYS A 88 -4.08 16.71 4.79
N LEU A 89 -3.83 16.37 3.53
CA LEU A 89 -3.89 17.28 2.39
C LEU A 89 -5.31 17.59 1.91
N ARG A 90 -6.34 16.94 2.50
CA ARG A 90 -7.75 16.97 2.05
C ARG A 90 -7.95 16.46 0.62
N ASP A 91 -6.99 15.71 0.11
CA ASP A 91 -7.11 15.00 -1.16
C ASP A 91 -7.78 13.66 -0.92
N ILE A 92 -9.10 13.64 -1.09
CA ILE A 92 -9.92 12.44 -0.83
C ILE A 92 -9.76 11.42 -1.96
N ASP A 93 -9.50 11.88 -3.19
CA ASP A 93 -9.39 11.00 -4.35
C ASP A 93 -8.12 10.14 -4.24
N GLY A 94 -6.98 10.77 -3.93
CA GLY A 94 -5.74 10.04 -3.65
C GLY A 94 -5.86 9.09 -2.44
N ALA A 95 -6.54 9.52 -1.38
CA ALA A 95 -6.78 8.67 -0.22
C ALA A 95 -7.55 7.38 -0.59
N ILE A 96 -8.60 7.49 -1.41
CA ILE A 96 -9.38 6.34 -1.88
C ILE A 96 -8.52 5.39 -2.72
N ASP A 97 -7.67 5.93 -3.61
CA ASP A 97 -6.76 5.11 -4.43
C ASP A 97 -5.83 4.26 -3.54
N HIS A 98 -5.16 4.90 -2.58
CA HIS A 98 -4.24 4.20 -1.68
C HIS A 98 -4.95 3.15 -0.81
N THR A 99 -6.18 3.42 -0.36
CA THR A 99 -6.98 2.43 0.38
C THR A 99 -7.34 1.23 -0.48
N LYS A 100 -7.76 1.45 -1.73
CA LYS A 100 -8.06 0.37 -2.68
C LYS A 100 -6.83 -0.49 -2.93
N ARG A 101 -5.68 0.14 -3.19
CA ARG A 101 -4.40 -0.55 -3.38
C ARG A 101 -4.00 -1.36 -2.14
N ALA A 102 -4.12 -0.80 -0.94
CA ALA A 102 -3.80 -1.51 0.30
C ALA A 102 -4.72 -2.73 0.52
N LEU A 103 -6.02 -2.62 0.21
CA LEU A 103 -6.96 -3.74 0.33
C LEU A 103 -6.65 -4.84 -0.69
N ALA A 104 -6.46 -4.49 -1.97
CA ALA A 104 -6.12 -5.45 -3.02
C ALA A 104 -4.90 -6.29 -2.65
N MET A 105 -3.90 -5.65 -2.02
CA MET A 105 -2.66 -6.28 -1.59
C MET A 105 -2.86 -7.23 -0.41
N LEU A 106 -3.66 -6.84 0.59
CA LEU A 106 -4.03 -7.71 1.71
C LEU A 106 -4.79 -8.96 1.26
N TYR A 107 -5.67 -8.82 0.27
CA TYR A 107 -6.38 -9.97 -0.30
C TYR A 107 -5.44 -10.88 -1.12
N ALA A 108 -4.48 -10.31 -1.84
CA ALA A 108 -3.49 -11.09 -2.59
C ALA A 108 -2.61 -11.94 -1.66
N THR A 109 -2.16 -11.38 -0.52
CA THR A 109 -1.35 -12.11 0.45
C THR A 109 -2.14 -13.21 1.17
N ALA A 110 -3.40 -12.95 1.54
CA ALA A 110 -4.24 -13.93 2.23
C ALA A 110 -4.53 -15.17 1.36
N ASN A 111 -4.68 -15.00 0.04
CA ASN A 111 -4.91 -16.11 -0.88
C ASN A 111 -3.67 -17.01 -1.06
N GLN A 112 -2.47 -16.45 -0.93
CA GLN A 112 -1.22 -17.23 -0.98
C GLN A 112 -1.03 -18.11 0.28
N GLU A 113 -1.41 -17.60 1.45
CA GLU A 113 -1.34 -18.36 2.72
C GLU A 113 -2.29 -19.57 2.73
N GLN A 114 -3.49 -19.45 2.14
CA GLN A 114 -4.45 -20.56 2.07
C GLN A 114 -3.98 -21.70 1.14
N GLN A 115 -3.22 -21.40 0.08
CA GLN A 115 -2.68 -22.43 -0.82
C GLN A 115 -1.54 -23.23 -0.17
N GLN A 116 -0.75 -22.62 0.73
CA GLN A 116 0.36 -23.31 1.41
C GLN A 116 -0.10 -24.23 2.55
N GLN A 117 -1.23 -23.93 3.20
CA GLN A 117 -1.80 -24.82 4.23
C GLN A 117 -2.41 -26.11 3.64
N HIS A 118 -3.02 -26.05 2.46
CA HIS A 118 -3.55 -27.25 1.79
C HIS A 118 -2.47 -28.10 1.10
N GLY A 119 -1.32 -27.54 0.74
CA GLY A 119 -0.18 -28.31 0.20
C GLY A 119 0.59 -29.12 1.26
N SER A 120 0.55 -28.69 2.53
CA SER A 120 1.30 -29.31 3.62
C SER A 120 0.58 -30.51 4.26
N SER A 121 -0.75 -30.63 4.09
CA SER A 121 -1.52 -31.78 4.58
C SER A 121 -1.48 -32.99 3.65
N ALA A 122 -0.93 -32.85 2.44
CA ALA A 122 -0.87 -33.93 1.44
C ALA A 122 0.41 -34.79 1.52
N PHE A 123 1.43 -34.39 2.28
CA PHE A 123 2.73 -35.09 2.33
C PHE A 123 2.86 -36.13 3.46
N SER A 124 1.88 -36.25 4.35
CA SER A 124 1.89 -37.25 5.44
C SER A 124 1.20 -38.57 5.09
N SER A 125 0.73 -38.75 3.86
CA SER A 125 0.08 -39.99 3.40
C SER A 125 0.52 -40.36 1.99
N ALA A 126 1.82 -40.59 1.80
CA ALA A 126 2.35 -41.18 0.58
C ALA A 126 3.31 -42.33 0.92
N SER A 127 2.75 -43.43 1.41
CA SER A 127 3.30 -44.75 1.17
C SER A 127 2.25 -45.54 0.41
N SER A 128 2.61 -45.94 -0.81
CA SER A 128 2.02 -46.97 -1.68
C SER A 128 1.40 -46.47 -3.00
N THR A 129 1.98 -47.01 -4.08
CA THR A 129 1.37 -47.43 -5.35
C THR A 129 0.94 -46.40 -6.41
N THR A 130 1.83 -46.24 -7.39
CA THR A 130 1.70 -46.50 -8.85
C THR A 130 0.50 -45.96 -9.69
N THR A 131 0.89 -45.35 -10.83
CA THR A 131 0.27 -45.22 -12.17
C THR A 131 -0.64 -44.02 -12.55
N ALA A 132 -0.31 -43.49 -13.74
CA ALA A 132 -1.14 -42.86 -14.79
C ALA A 132 -1.39 -41.33 -14.82
N SER A 133 -0.55 -40.66 -15.63
CA SER A 133 -0.79 -39.67 -16.70
C SER A 133 -2.10 -38.85 -16.84
N THR A 134 -1.89 -37.58 -17.24
CA THR A 134 -2.77 -36.59 -17.97
C THR A 134 -3.92 -35.97 -17.16
N THR A 135 -4.25 -34.67 -17.18
CA THR A 135 -4.07 -33.53 -18.11
C THR A 135 -4.01 -32.20 -17.33
N SER A 136 -3.23 -31.25 -17.86
CA SER A 136 -3.17 -29.83 -17.48
C SER A 136 -4.41 -29.06 -17.93
N SER A 137 -5.09 -28.37 -17.01
CA SER A 137 -5.73 -27.05 -17.23
C SER A 137 -6.48 -26.62 -15.96
N ASN A 138 -5.86 -25.76 -15.13
CA ASN A 138 -6.56 -25.10 -14.04
C ASN A 138 -6.57 -23.58 -14.27
N SER A 139 -7.51 -23.14 -15.09
CA SER A 139 -7.91 -21.75 -15.24
C SER A 139 -9.18 -21.55 -14.43
N ASN A 140 -9.03 -21.26 -13.14
CA ASN A 140 -10.13 -20.86 -12.27
C ASN A 140 -10.02 -19.36 -11.95
N SER A 141 -10.30 -18.55 -12.97
CA SER A 141 -10.58 -17.12 -12.80
C SER A 141 -11.93 -17.00 -12.10
N ASN A 142 -11.94 -16.64 -10.81
CA ASN A 142 -13.13 -16.65 -9.96
C ASN A 142 -14.10 -15.51 -10.37
N PRO A 143 -15.21 -15.77 -11.09
CA PRO A 143 -16.07 -14.73 -11.67
C PRO A 143 -16.89 -13.97 -10.62
N VAL A 144 -16.92 -14.46 -9.38
CA VAL A 144 -17.61 -13.86 -8.24
C VAL A 144 -16.86 -12.62 -7.71
N LEU A 145 -15.53 -12.55 -7.86
CA LEU A 145 -14.76 -11.37 -7.43
C LEU A 145 -14.93 -10.19 -8.38
N GLU A 146 -14.88 -10.45 -9.69
CA GLU A 146 -15.05 -9.41 -10.71
C GLU A 146 -16.43 -8.75 -10.59
N THR A 147 -17.46 -9.56 -10.33
CA THR A 147 -18.82 -9.07 -10.12
C THR A 147 -19.00 -8.29 -8.82
N THR A 148 -18.35 -8.70 -7.71
CA THR A 148 -18.43 -7.97 -6.44
C THR A 148 -17.68 -6.65 -6.46
N GLU A 149 -16.54 -6.56 -7.16
CA GLU A 149 -15.83 -5.30 -7.38
C GLU A 149 -16.63 -4.33 -8.26
N GLN A 150 -17.27 -4.84 -9.32
CA GLN A 150 -18.15 -4.03 -10.18
C GLN A 150 -19.29 -3.41 -9.36
N ILE A 151 -19.96 -4.22 -8.53
CA ILE A 151 -21.11 -3.82 -7.69
C ILE A 151 -20.70 -2.78 -6.64
N LEU A 152 -19.56 -2.96 -5.97
CA LEU A 152 -19.05 -2.02 -4.98
C LEU A 152 -18.65 -0.68 -5.63
N SER A 153 -18.04 -0.71 -6.81
CA SER A 153 -17.71 0.52 -7.55
C SER A 153 -18.96 1.32 -7.92
N ASP A 154 -20.01 0.62 -8.35
CA ASP A 154 -21.29 1.22 -8.76
C ASP A 154 -22.06 1.80 -7.56
N LEU A 155 -22.06 1.11 -6.43
CA LEU A 155 -22.66 1.59 -5.18
C LEU A 155 -21.97 2.86 -4.67
N LEU A 156 -20.65 2.93 -4.77
CA LEU A 156 -19.87 4.10 -4.38
C LEU A 156 -20.11 5.27 -5.33
N LEU A 157 -20.14 5.04 -6.65
CA LEU A 157 -20.46 6.07 -7.65
C LEU A 157 -21.87 6.63 -7.48
N LYS A 158 -22.87 5.77 -7.21
CA LYS A 158 -24.24 6.19 -6.88
C LYS A 158 -24.29 7.06 -5.62
N ARG A 159 -23.50 6.72 -4.59
CA ARG A 159 -23.42 7.51 -3.34
C ARG A 159 -22.76 8.87 -3.59
N ILE A 160 -21.73 8.94 -4.43
CA ILE A 160 -21.04 10.19 -4.81
C ILE A 160 -21.95 11.11 -5.62
N LYS A 161 -22.69 10.58 -6.60
CA LYS A 161 -23.67 11.36 -7.38
C LYS A 161 -24.78 11.93 -6.48
N LYS A 162 -25.26 11.16 -5.51
CA LYS A 162 -26.27 11.60 -4.52
C LYS A 162 -25.75 12.71 -3.61
N GLN A 163 -24.47 12.71 -3.25
CA GLN A 163 -23.84 13.75 -2.42
C GLN A 163 -23.53 15.03 -3.23
N ARG A 164 -23.20 14.91 -4.52
CA ARG A 164 -23.01 16.06 -5.42
C ARG A 164 -24.33 16.75 -5.78
N SER A 165 -25.41 15.99 -6.01
CA SER A 165 -26.76 16.53 -6.23
C SER A 165 -27.27 17.35 -5.03
N LYS A 166 -27.01 16.90 -3.79
CA LYS A 166 -27.36 17.66 -2.58
C LYS A 166 -26.57 18.97 -2.39
N LYS A 167 -25.38 19.09 -2.98
CA LYS A 167 -24.55 20.31 -2.93
C LYS A 167 -24.84 21.30 -4.07
N GLY A 168 -25.58 20.87 -5.10
CA GLY A 168 -25.94 21.71 -6.26
C GLY A 168 -27.21 22.55 -6.09
N CYS A 169 -28.13 22.17 -5.19
CA CYS A 169 -29.41 22.88 -5.03
C CYS A 169 -29.40 24.00 -3.96
N GLY A 170 -28.23 24.46 -3.51
CA GLY A 170 -28.11 25.40 -2.38
C GLY A 170 -27.59 26.80 -2.71
N LYS A 171 -27.52 27.20 -3.99
CA LYS A 171 -27.12 28.56 -4.38
C LYS A 171 -28.02 29.07 -5.50
N GLY A 172 -29.01 29.87 -5.13
CA GLY A 172 -29.88 30.59 -6.06
C GLY A 172 -31.28 30.84 -5.49
N CYS A 173 -31.36 31.60 -4.40
CA CYS A 173 -32.53 32.36 -3.95
C CYS A 173 -32.09 33.26 -2.79
N PHE A 174 -31.57 34.44 -3.12
CA PHE A 174 -31.73 35.71 -2.42
C PHE A 174 -31.26 36.81 -3.36
#